data_AF-A0AAW5WZG0-F1
#
_entry.id   AF-A0AAW5WZG0-F1
#
_cell.length_a   1.000
_cell.length_b   1.000
_cell.length_c   1.000
_cell.angle_alpha   90.00
_cell.angle_beta   90.00
_cell.angle_gamma   90.00
#
_symmetry.space_group_name_H-M   'P 1'
#
loop_
_entity.id
_entity.type
_entity.pdbx_description
1 polymer ?
#
loop_
_entity_poly.entity_id
_entity_poly.type
_entity_poly.pdbx_seq_one_letter_code
_entity_poly.pdbx_strand_id
1 'polypeptide(L)'
;MMLLLLIIILFFCYYFLKLLIIEDKDLIRALKRWIYDPSYAEKMANIAIIGSKIDYLNKNVIITINTKTFWQLHTDTLVRAEIKKRVNSDEFSDFLKLKFGEKYVFSTQKIYDNYVQIIGTSVI
;
A
#
# COMPACT_ATOMS: atom_id res chain seq x y z
N MET A 1 -39.99 3.29 1.69
CA MET A 1 -39.54 2.96 0.32
C MET A 1 -38.25 3.69 -0.07
N MET A 2 -38.20 5.02 0.03
CA MET A 2 -37.00 5.83 -0.32
C MET A 2 -35.73 5.48 0.49
N LEU A 3 -35.88 5.24 1.80
CA LEU A 3 -34.74 4.90 2.69
C LEU A 3 -34.10 3.55 2.35
N LEU A 4 -34.92 2.56 1.99
CA LEU A 4 -34.45 1.23 1.62
C LEU A 4 -33.64 1.28 0.32
N LEU A 5 -34.10 2.07 -0.65
CA LEU A 5 -33.40 2.27 -1.92
C LEU A 5 -32.02 2.93 -1.71
N LEU A 6 -31.94 3.91 -0.80
CA LEU A 6 -30.69 4.59 -0.47
C LEU A 6 -29.65 3.63 0.16
N ILE A 7 -30.09 2.77 1.07
CA ILE A 7 -29.22 1.75 1.70
C ILE A 7 -28.69 0.76 0.67
N ILE A 8 -29.55 0.33 -0.27
CA ILE A 8 -29.14 -0.56 -1.36
C ILE A 8 -28.09 0.12 -2.24
N ILE A 9 -28.30 1.37 -2.64
CA ILE A 9 -27.32 2.13 -3.44
C ILE A 9 -25.99 2.27 -2.70
N LEU A 10 -26.01 2.64 -1.41
CA LEU A 10 -24.80 2.75 -0.59
C LEU A 10 -24.06 1.41 -0.47
N PHE A 11 -24.80 0.31 -0.32
CA PHE A 11 -24.22 -1.04 -0.27
C PHE A 11 -23.56 -1.43 -1.58
N PHE A 12 -24.22 -1.17 -2.72
CA PHE A 12 -23.64 -1.42 -4.05
C PHE A 12 -22.45 -0.50 -4.33
N CYS A 13 -22.51 0.78 -3.97
CA CYS A 13 -21.37 1.69 -4.07
C CYS A 13 -20.18 1.19 -3.24
N TYR A 14 -20.41 0.76 -1.99
CA TYR A 14 -19.37 0.17 -1.16
C TYR A 14 -18.78 -1.11 -1.77
N TYR A 15 -19.64 -2.00 -2.29
CA TYR A 15 -19.20 -3.25 -2.89
C TYR A 15 -18.41 -3.04 -4.19
N PHE A 16 -18.84 -2.12 -5.04
CA PHE A 16 -18.11 -1.71 -6.24
C PHE A 16 -16.77 -1.04 -5.89
N LEU A 17 -16.75 -0.17 -4.88
CA LEU A 17 -15.51 0.47 -4.42
C LEU A 17 -14.52 -0.58 -3.90
N LYS A 18 -15.00 -1.60 -3.18
CA LYS A 18 -14.20 -2.71 -2.66
C LYS A 18 -13.66 -3.62 -3.78
N LEU A 19 -14.46 -3.86 -4.83
CA LEU A 19 -14.01 -4.60 -6.02
C LEU A 19 -12.93 -3.86 -6.82
N LEU A 20 -12.91 -2.52 -6.77
CA LEU A 20 -11.88 -1.70 -7.41
C LEU A 20 -10.53 -1.72 -6.68
N ILE A 21 -10.52 -2.02 -5.38
CA ILE A 21 -9.29 -2.16 -4.60
C ILE A 21 -8.80 -3.60 -4.76
N ILE A 22 -8.06 -3.86 -5.84
CA ILE A 22 -7.28 -5.08 -5.96
C ILE A 22 -6.08 -4.95 -5.01
N GLU A 23 -6.26 -5.37 -3.77
CA GLU A 23 -5.16 -5.45 -2.80
C GLU A 23 -4.13 -6.49 -3.29
N ASP A 24 -2.89 -6.05 -3.53
CA ASP A 24 -1.81 -6.98 -3.86
C ASP A 24 -1.34 -7.67 -2.58
N LYS A 25 -1.89 -8.87 -2.32
CA LYS A 25 -1.60 -9.66 -1.11
C LYS A 25 -0.11 -9.93 -0.90
N ASP A 26 0.67 -10.03 -1.96
CA ASP A 26 2.12 -10.27 -1.85
C ASP A 26 2.84 -9.02 -1.38
N LEU A 27 2.47 -7.85 -1.91
CA LEU A 27 2.97 -6.55 -1.46
C LEU A 27 2.66 -6.35 0.02
N ILE A 28 1.41 -6.59 0.43
CA ILE A 28 1.00 -6.44 1.83
C ILE A 28 1.82 -7.36 2.72
N ARG A 29 1.99 -8.62 2.31
CA ARG A 29 2.78 -9.60 3.04
C ARG A 29 4.26 -9.21 3.15
N ALA A 30 4.85 -8.67 2.09
CA ALA A 30 6.24 -8.21 2.10
C ALA A 30 6.46 -7.02 3.05
N LEU A 31 5.45 -6.17 3.25
CA LEU A 31 5.53 -4.99 4.12
C LEU A 31 5.06 -5.27 5.56
N LYS A 32 4.27 -6.32 5.79
CA LYS A 32 3.68 -6.61 7.09
C LYS A 32 4.72 -7.25 8.01
N ARG A 33 4.83 -6.73 9.24
CA ARG A 33 5.67 -7.33 10.29
C ARG A 33 4.80 -8.00 11.34
N TRP A 34 5.17 -9.21 11.72
CA TRP A 34 4.54 -9.98 12.81
C TRP A 34 5.48 -9.96 14.02
N ILE A 35 5.18 -9.09 14.98
CA ILE A 35 5.98 -8.87 16.18
C ILE A 35 5.15 -9.29 17.38
N TYR A 36 5.78 -9.96 18.36
CA TYR A 36 5.16 -10.28 19.64
C TYR A 36 5.06 -8.99 20.47
N ASP A 37 3.82 -8.55 20.71
CA ASP A 37 3.46 -7.25 21.29
C ASP A 37 3.95 -6.01 20.50
N PRO A 38 3.31 -5.68 19.37
CA PRO A 38 3.73 -4.56 18.56
C PRO A 38 3.37 -3.22 19.22
N SER A 39 4.27 -2.25 19.07
CA SER A 39 4.02 -0.85 19.44
C SER A 39 2.84 -0.26 18.67
N TYR A 40 2.33 0.90 19.12
CA TYR A 40 1.27 1.62 18.42
C TYR A 40 1.62 1.89 16.95
N ALA A 41 2.84 2.39 16.69
CA ALA A 41 3.29 2.70 15.33
C ALA A 41 3.33 1.46 14.44
N GLU A 42 3.75 0.31 14.96
CA GLU A 42 3.79 -0.96 14.21
C GLU A 42 2.40 -1.51 13.91
N LYS A 43 1.49 -1.44 14.89
CA LYS A 43 0.08 -1.82 14.73
C LYS A 43 -0.58 -0.96 13.66
N MET A 44 -0.42 0.36 13.74
CA MET A 44 -1.03 1.28 12.78
C MET A 44 -0.36 1.20 11.40
N ALA A 45 0.94 0.96 11.33
CA ALA A 45 1.62 0.70 10.06
C ALA A 45 1.07 -0.55 9.37
N ASN A 46 0.87 -1.65 10.11
CA ASN A 46 0.25 -2.87 9.57
C ASN A 46 -1.17 -2.65 9.02
N ILE A 47 -1.94 -1.72 9.59
CA ILE A 47 -3.28 -1.37 9.10
C ILE A 47 -3.18 -0.45 7.88
N ALA A 48 -2.32 0.57 7.94
CA ALA A 48 -2.16 1.54 6.86
C ALA A 48 -1.73 0.88 5.55
N ILE A 49 -0.76 -0.05 5.62
CA ILE A 49 -0.25 -0.72 4.43
C ILE A 49 -1.30 -1.53 3.68
N ILE A 50 -2.42 -1.95 4.29
CA ILE A 50 -3.47 -2.75 3.62
C ILE A 50 -3.99 -2.06 2.36
N GLY A 51 -4.09 -0.73 2.37
CA GLY A 51 -4.52 0.03 1.19
C GLY A 51 -3.44 0.25 0.13
N SER A 52 -2.26 -0.36 0.28
CA SER A 52 -1.16 -0.26 -0.69
C SER A 52 -1.48 -1.06 -1.94
N LYS A 53 -0.95 -0.59 -3.07
CA LYS A 53 -1.28 -1.16 -4.38
C LYS A 53 -0.12 -1.08 -5.37
N ILE A 54 -0.26 -1.87 -6.42
CA ILE A 54 0.66 -1.89 -7.56
C ILE A 54 -0.15 -1.55 -8.80
N ASP A 55 0.19 -0.43 -9.45
CA ASP A 55 -0.41 -0.01 -10.71
C ASP A 55 0.59 -0.27 -11.86
N TYR A 56 0.12 -0.90 -12.94
CA TYR A 56 0.91 -1.12 -14.15
C TYR A 56 0.52 -0.05 -15.17
N LEU A 57 1.43 0.86 -15.50
CA LEU A 57 1.19 1.98 -16.42
C LEU A 57 2.26 1.99 -17.51
N ASN A 58 1.86 1.64 -18.74
CA ASN A 58 2.76 1.60 -19.91
C ASN A 58 4.01 0.74 -19.63
N LYS A 59 5.18 1.41 -19.54
CA LYS A 59 6.47 0.81 -19.25
C LYS A 59 6.85 0.89 -17.76
N ASN A 60 5.93 1.31 -16.89
CA ASN A 60 6.21 1.52 -15.47
C ASN A 60 5.33 0.65 -14.59
N VAL A 61 5.91 0.21 -13.48
CA VAL A 61 5.23 -0.35 -12.32
C VAL A 61 5.29 0.70 -11.22
N ILE A 62 4.14 1.15 -10.74
CA ILE A 62 4.05 2.12 -9.66
C ILE A 62 3.55 1.42 -8.42
N ILE A 63 4.41 1.34 -7.41
CA ILE A 63 4.07 0.80 -6.10
C ILE A 63 3.72 1.97 -5.19
N THR A 64 2.47 2.02 -4.74
CA THR A 64 1.98 3.03 -3.81
C THR A 64 1.74 2.39 -2.46
N ILE A 65 2.47 2.84 -1.44
CA ILE A 65 2.47 2.29 -0.09
C ILE A 65 1.83 3.32 0.83
N ASN A 66 0.62 3.02 1.31
CA ASN A 66 -0.12 3.97 2.14
C ASN A 66 0.53 4.13 3.50
N THR A 67 0.65 5.37 3.95
CA THR A 67 1.17 5.70 5.29
C THR A 67 0.08 6.14 6.26
N LYS A 68 -1.18 6.09 5.85
CA LYS A 68 -2.34 6.39 6.68
C LYS A 68 -3.44 5.35 6.49
N THR A 69 -4.32 5.25 7.48
CA THR A 69 -5.54 4.45 7.37
C THR A 69 -6.63 5.25 6.64
N PHE A 70 -7.68 4.55 6.21
CA PHE A 70 -8.80 5.15 5.47
C PHE A 70 -9.48 6.31 6.22
N TRP A 71 -9.55 6.22 7.55
CA TRP A 71 -10.22 7.23 8.39
C TRP A 71 -9.34 8.41 8.78
N GLN A 72 -8.05 8.37 8.45
CA GLN A 72 -7.11 9.43 8.77
C GLN A 72 -7.04 10.46 7.65
N LEU A 73 -7.04 11.75 8.02
CA LEU A 73 -6.80 12.84 7.06
C LEU A 73 -5.32 12.93 6.69
N HIS A 74 -4.45 12.83 7.70
CA HIS A 74 -2.99 12.92 7.58
C HIS A 74 -2.30 11.70 8.18
N THR A 75 -1.10 11.41 7.70
CA THR A 75 -0.22 10.39 8.27
C THR A 75 0.39 10.82 9.60
N ASP A 76 0.33 9.92 10.59
CA ASP A 76 1.10 10.01 11.82
C ASP A 76 2.62 9.86 11.54
N THR A 77 3.43 10.73 12.12
CA THR A 77 4.88 10.77 11.88
C THR A 77 5.62 9.49 12.27
N LEU A 78 5.22 8.83 13.36
CA LEU A 78 5.81 7.58 13.83
C LEU A 78 5.42 6.42 12.90
N VAL A 79 4.17 6.41 12.44
CA VAL A 79 3.69 5.43 11.45
C VAL A 79 4.44 5.58 10.13
N ARG A 80 4.67 6.82 9.67
CA ARG A 80 5.47 7.09 8.47
C ARG A 80 6.89 6.56 8.61
N ALA A 81 7.54 6.81 9.75
CA ALA A 81 8.89 6.36 10.02
C ALA A 81 8.98 4.83 10.00
N GLU A 82 8.02 4.14 10.62
CA GLU A 82 7.98 2.68 10.63
C GLU A 82 7.73 2.09 9.24
N ILE A 83 6.85 2.68 8.43
CA ILE A 83 6.65 2.25 7.03
C ILE A 83 7.90 2.51 6.20
N LYS A 84 8.52 3.68 6.34
CA LYS A 84 9.79 3.98 5.67
C LYS A 84 10.88 2.96 6.05
N LYS A 85 10.95 2.53 7.31
CA LYS A 85 11.88 1.48 7.75
C LYS A 85 11.63 0.15 7.05
N ARG A 86 10.37 -0.22 6.80
CA ARG A 86 9.99 -1.45 6.09
C ARG A 86 10.30 -1.37 4.60
N VAL A 87 10.04 -0.23 3.99
CA VAL A 87 10.34 -0.01 2.56
C VAL A 87 11.84 -0.03 2.28
N ASN A 88 12.65 0.44 3.22
CA ASN A 88 14.12 0.43 3.11
C ASN A 88 14.76 -0.87 3.64
N SER A 89 13.97 -1.88 4.00
CA SER A 89 14.53 -3.12 4.55
C SER A 89 14.97 -4.06 3.43
N ASP A 90 15.97 -4.88 3.73
CA ASP A 90 16.52 -5.83 2.76
C ASP A 90 15.46 -6.83 2.29
N GLU A 91 14.54 -7.23 3.19
CA GLU A 91 13.44 -8.14 2.85
C GLU A 91 12.51 -7.55 1.79
N PHE A 92 12.25 -6.23 1.85
CA PHE A 92 11.42 -5.57 0.84
C PHE A 92 12.17 -5.40 -0.47
N SER A 93 13.46 -5.07 -0.43
CA SER A 93 14.33 -5.04 -1.62
C SER A 93 14.34 -6.41 -2.33
N ASP A 94 14.47 -7.50 -1.57
CA ASP A 94 14.49 -8.84 -2.12
C ASP A 94 13.14 -9.24 -2.72
N PHE A 95 12.03 -8.84 -2.10
CA PHE A 95 10.70 -8.97 -2.69
C PHE A 95 10.62 -8.25 -4.06
N LEU A 96 11.12 -7.02 -4.16
CA LEU A 96 11.12 -6.28 -5.43
C LEU A 96 11.94 -6.99 -6.50
N LYS A 97 13.13 -7.49 -6.15
CA LYS A 97 13.99 -8.24 -7.07
C LYS A 97 13.34 -9.54 -7.53
N LEU A 98 12.76 -10.31 -6.61
CA LEU A 98 12.13 -11.59 -6.94
C LEU A 98 10.87 -11.43 -7.80
N LYS A 99 10.04 -10.42 -7.50
CA LYS A 99 8.78 -10.22 -8.21
C LYS A 99 8.93 -9.48 -9.55
N PHE A 100 9.92 -8.58 -9.66
CA PHE A 100 10.01 -7.65 -10.79
C PHE A 100 11.41 -7.51 -11.42
N GLY A 101 12.46 -8.05 -10.78
CA GLY A 101 13.85 -7.73 -11.09
C GLY A 101 14.32 -8.10 -12.50
N GLU A 102 13.65 -9.02 -13.18
CA GLU A 102 13.97 -9.37 -14.57
C GLU A 102 13.54 -8.29 -15.58
N LYS A 103 12.53 -7.48 -15.24
CA LYS A 103 11.88 -6.57 -16.21
C LYS A 103 11.98 -5.11 -15.83
N TYR A 104 12.07 -4.80 -14.55
CA TYR A 104 11.98 -3.43 -14.04
C TYR A 104 13.19 -3.04 -13.20
N VAL A 105 13.66 -1.81 -13.39
CA VAL A 105 14.62 -1.15 -12.50
C VAL A 105 13.89 -0.11 -11.66
N PHE A 106 14.00 -0.22 -10.34
CA PHE A 106 13.31 0.68 -9.41
C PHE A 106 14.09 1.96 -9.13
N SER A 107 13.36 3.07 -9.09
CA SER A 107 13.85 4.36 -8.62
C SER A 107 14.03 4.38 -7.10
N THR A 108 14.72 5.40 -6.60
CA THR A 108 14.61 5.76 -5.18
C THR A 108 13.16 6.07 -4.83
N GLN A 109 12.75 5.74 -3.61
CA GLN A 109 11.41 6.05 -3.12
C GLN A 109 11.16 7.56 -3.07
N LYS A 110 9.93 7.96 -3.42
CA LYS A 110 9.40 9.31 -3.21
C LYS A 110 8.43 9.30 -2.03
N ILE A 111 8.59 10.27 -1.13
CA ILE A 111 7.75 10.37 0.07
C ILE A 111 6.76 11.51 -0.14
N TYR A 112 5.48 11.18 0.00
CA TYR A 112 4.37 12.13 -0.01
C TYR A 112 3.73 12.18 1.38
N ASP A 113 2.79 13.09 1.58
CA ASP A 113 2.16 13.27 2.89
C ASP A 113 1.44 12.03 3.40
N ASN A 114 0.83 11.27 2.50
CA ASN A 114 -0.07 10.17 2.85
C ASN A 114 0.36 8.81 2.28
N TYR A 115 1.46 8.77 1.53
CA TYR A 115 1.98 7.54 0.93
C TYR A 115 3.46 7.65 0.59
N VAL A 116 4.11 6.51 0.44
CA VAL A 116 5.41 6.35 -0.19
C VAL A 116 5.20 5.74 -1.57
N GLN A 117 5.93 6.21 -2.57
CA GLN A 117 5.85 5.70 -3.93
C GLN A 117 7.21 5.22 -4.43
N ILE A 118 7.21 4.09 -5.13
CA ILE A 118 8.39 3.53 -5.79
C ILE A 118 8.00 3.22 -7.23
N ILE A 119 8.82 3.66 -8.19
CA ILE A 119 8.54 3.49 -9.62
C ILE A 119 9.58 2.53 -10.19
N GLY A 120 9.14 1.40 -10.72
CA GLY A 120 9.93 0.51 -11.56
C GLY A 120 9.74 0.87 -13.02
N THR A 121 10.82 1.04 -13.79
CA THR A 121 10.76 1.31 -15.23
C THR A 121 11.29 0.11 -16.00
N SER A 122 10.56 -0.28 -17.06
CA SER A 122 10.91 -1.38 -17.95
C SER A 122 12.25 -1.12 -18.61
N VAL A 123 13.14 -2.10 -18.56
CA VAL A 123 14.46 -2.06 -19.24
C VAL A 123 14.38 -2.64 -20.65
N ILE A 124 13.23 -3.24 -21.01
CA ILE A 124 12.92 -3.83 -22.31
C ILE A 124 12.02 -2.87 -23.10
#